data_AF-A0A7H8PP17-F1
#
_entry.id   AF-A0A7H8PP17-F1
#
_cell.length_a   1.000
_cell.length_b   1.000
_cell.length_c   1.000
_cell.angle_alpha   90.00
_cell.angle_beta   90.00
_cell.angle_gamma   90.00
#
_symmetry.space_group_name_H-M   'P 1'
#
loop_
_entity.id
_entity.type
_entity.pdbx_description
1 polymer ?
#
loop_
_entity_poly.entity_id
_entity_poly.type
_entity_poly.pdbx_seq_one_letter_code
_entity_poly.pdbx_strand_id
1 'polypeptide(L)'
;MKKFVMYSSAITLLALTAITTGACSSDDDIPATPVGDISPTLDSDGDGVVNITEISIGTDPYNGCDFTTQDQDRELIDDDWKSGDCDNDGLENGIELDLDIDPLDRDSDDDGIDDKKEIDWELDPNDEDSDDDGILDGDDDFDNDGTPDRDDDHDDRDDRGEKL
;
A
#
# COMPACT_ATOMS: atom_id res chain seq x y z
N MET A 1 -2.38 -51.51 50.78
CA MET A 1 -3.70 -50.85 50.88
C MET A 1 -3.49 -49.38 51.23
N LYS A 2 -3.81 -48.44 50.33
CA LYS A 2 -4.03 -47.01 50.63
C LYS A 2 -4.81 -46.38 49.46
N LYS A 3 -5.83 -45.61 49.81
CA LYS A 3 -6.99 -45.19 49.01
C LYS A 3 -6.63 -44.49 47.69
N PHE A 4 -7.33 -44.84 46.60
CA PHE A 4 -7.55 -43.92 45.48
C PHE A 4 -8.40 -42.72 45.95
N VAL A 5 -8.19 -41.56 45.34
CA VAL A 5 -9.14 -40.43 45.38
C VAL A 5 -9.34 -39.98 43.93
N MET A 6 -10.56 -40.17 43.41
CA MET A 6 -10.94 -39.64 42.11
C MET A 6 -11.44 -38.21 42.30
N TYR A 7 -10.73 -37.22 41.74
CA TYR A 7 -11.28 -35.88 41.58
C TYR A 7 -11.93 -35.78 40.20
N SER A 8 -13.26 -35.93 40.19
CA SER A 8 -14.07 -35.54 39.05
C SER A 8 -14.30 -34.03 39.12
N SER A 9 -13.83 -33.31 38.10
CA SER A 9 -14.14 -31.91 37.88
C SER A 9 -14.63 -31.75 36.45
N ALA A 10 -15.93 -31.94 36.25
CA ALA A 10 -16.57 -31.57 35.00
C ALA A 10 -16.55 -30.04 34.88
N ILE A 11 -15.60 -29.50 34.12
CA ILE A 11 -15.60 -28.08 33.76
C ILE A 11 -16.86 -27.84 32.93
N THR A 12 -17.78 -27.07 33.49
CA THR A 12 -18.99 -26.66 32.77
C THR A 12 -18.56 -25.75 31.64
N LEU A 13 -18.60 -26.26 30.40
CA LEU A 13 -18.41 -25.44 29.21
C LEU A 13 -19.61 -24.50 29.10
N LEU A 14 -19.48 -23.33 29.73
CA LEU A 14 -20.37 -22.22 29.49
C LEU A 14 -20.14 -21.82 28.03
N ALA A 15 -21.14 -22.04 27.17
CA ALA A 15 -21.06 -21.60 25.79
C ALA A 15 -20.90 -20.08 25.80
N LEU A 16 -19.74 -19.59 25.39
CA LEU A 16 -19.52 -18.15 25.25
C LEU A 16 -20.56 -17.65 24.25
N THR A 17 -21.26 -16.58 24.62
CA THR A 17 -22.22 -15.92 23.73
C THR A 17 -21.53 -15.57 22.42
N ALA A 18 -22.24 -15.75 21.30
CA ALA A 18 -21.72 -15.37 20.00
C ALA A 18 -21.19 -13.94 20.07
N ILE A 19 -19.89 -13.78 19.88
CA ILE A 19 -19.28 -12.48 19.62
C ILE A 19 -19.90 -12.06 18.30
N THR A 20 -20.62 -10.94 18.32
CA THR A 20 -21.05 -10.28 17.10
C THR A 20 -19.79 -9.92 16.34
N THR A 21 -19.63 -10.46 15.13
CA THR A 21 -18.54 -10.07 14.23
C THR A 21 -18.68 -8.57 13.98
N GLY A 22 -17.83 -7.78 14.64
CA GLY A 22 -17.56 -6.42 14.20
C GLY A 22 -17.00 -6.54 12.79
N ALA A 23 -17.69 -5.94 11.84
CA ALA A 23 -17.28 -5.90 10.44
C ALA A 23 -16.67 -4.52 10.17
N CYS A 24 -15.65 -4.45 9.33
CA CYS A 24 -15.47 -3.26 8.52
C CYS A 24 -16.76 -3.04 7.71
N SER A 25 -17.25 -1.80 7.69
CA SER A 25 -18.57 -1.47 7.13
C SER A 25 -18.51 -0.08 6.51
N SER A 26 -18.04 -0.04 5.26
CA SER A 26 -17.88 1.16 4.42
C SER A 26 -19.21 1.74 3.91
N ASP A 27 -20.21 1.85 4.80
CA ASP A 27 -21.53 2.44 4.51
C ASP A 27 -21.50 3.97 4.65
N ASP A 28 -21.11 4.67 3.58
CA ASP A 28 -20.93 6.13 3.40
C ASP A 28 -22.08 7.08 3.86
N ASP A 29 -23.22 6.57 4.36
CA ASP A 29 -24.45 7.35 4.61
C ASP A 29 -25.00 7.20 6.04
N ILE A 30 -24.11 7.14 7.04
CA ILE A 30 -24.45 7.19 8.48
C ILE A 30 -23.95 8.49 9.13
N PRO A 31 -24.83 9.38 9.63
CA PRO A 31 -24.40 10.59 10.31
C PRO A 31 -23.71 10.25 11.64
N ALA A 32 -22.55 10.89 11.87
CA ALA A 32 -21.66 10.67 13.01
C ALA A 32 -22.40 10.43 14.34
N THR A 33 -22.47 9.17 14.74
CA THR A 33 -23.00 8.68 16.01
C THR A 33 -21.93 7.81 16.68
N PRO A 34 -21.90 7.71 18.02
CA PRO A 34 -20.65 7.47 18.72
C PRO A 34 -20.14 6.03 18.56
N VAL A 35 -19.07 5.88 17.77
CA VAL A 35 -18.18 4.70 17.67
C VAL A 35 -18.91 3.36 17.81
N GLY A 36 -19.52 2.91 16.70
CA GLY A 36 -19.78 1.48 16.51
C GLY A 36 -18.46 0.70 16.54
N ASP A 37 -18.49 -0.56 16.95
CA ASP A 37 -17.31 -1.37 17.30
C ASP A 37 -16.29 -1.54 16.15
N ILE A 38 -15.44 -0.53 15.93
CA ILE A 38 -14.06 -0.72 15.45
C ILE A 38 -13.38 -1.77 16.31
N SER A 39 -12.88 -2.84 15.69
CA SER A 39 -12.14 -3.87 16.42
C SER A 39 -10.69 -3.41 16.56
N PRO A 40 -10.21 -2.99 17.74
CA PRO A 40 -8.90 -2.34 17.88
C PRO A 40 -7.69 -3.26 17.65
N THR A 41 -7.92 -4.56 17.40
CA THR A 41 -6.87 -5.53 17.03
C THR A 41 -7.26 -6.27 15.75
N LEU A 42 -8.04 -5.61 14.90
CA LEU A 42 -8.22 -5.94 13.50
C LEU A 42 -7.36 -4.96 12.68
N ASP A 43 -7.19 -5.30 11.42
CA ASP A 43 -6.74 -4.48 10.30
C ASP A 43 -7.92 -4.59 9.31
N SER A 44 -8.47 -3.44 8.87
CA SER A 44 -9.86 -3.34 8.39
C SER A 44 -10.00 -3.03 6.89
N ASP A 45 -8.91 -2.59 6.28
CA ASP A 45 -8.68 -2.25 4.87
C ASP A 45 -7.51 -3.05 4.27
N GLY A 46 -6.68 -3.70 5.10
CA GLY A 46 -5.72 -4.73 4.69
C GLY A 46 -4.28 -4.25 4.57
N ASP A 47 -3.96 -3.03 5.01
CA ASP A 47 -2.68 -2.36 4.76
C ASP A 47 -1.52 -2.81 5.66
N GLY A 48 -1.77 -3.66 6.65
CA GLY A 48 -0.78 -4.14 7.62
C GLY A 48 -0.68 -3.31 8.91
N VAL A 49 -1.44 -2.23 9.05
CA VAL A 49 -1.54 -1.39 10.25
C VAL A 49 -2.87 -1.67 10.96
N VAL A 50 -2.80 -2.05 12.24
CA VAL A 50 -4.02 -2.38 13.01
C VAL A 50 -4.77 -1.13 13.47
N ASN A 51 -6.11 -1.20 13.46
CA ASN A 51 -7.07 -0.12 13.81
C ASN A 51 -6.72 0.74 15.05
N ILE A 52 -6.01 0.21 16.06
CA ILE A 52 -5.59 0.97 17.25
C ILE A 52 -4.32 1.80 17.04
N THR A 53 -3.40 1.35 16.17
CA THR A 53 -2.16 2.04 15.83
C THR A 53 -2.51 3.30 15.04
N GLU A 54 -3.27 3.14 13.97
CA GLU A 54 -3.80 4.20 13.11
C GLU A 54 -4.49 5.34 13.88
N ILE A 55 -5.50 5.00 14.70
CA ILE A 55 -6.22 5.96 15.56
C ILE A 55 -5.27 6.67 16.55
N SER A 56 -4.09 6.11 16.83
CA SER A 56 -3.09 6.70 17.70
C SER A 56 -2.06 7.57 16.97
N ILE A 57 -1.80 7.33 15.67
CA ILE A 57 -0.90 8.13 14.83
C ILE A 57 -1.65 9.25 14.08
N GLY A 58 -2.90 9.02 13.68
CA GLY A 58 -3.82 10.02 13.14
C GLY A 58 -4.50 9.67 11.81
N THR A 59 -4.36 8.44 11.33
CA THR A 59 -4.88 7.95 10.04
C THR A 59 -6.29 7.33 10.14
N ASP A 60 -6.92 7.00 9.00
CA ASP A 60 -8.30 6.49 8.89
C ASP A 60 -8.40 4.97 8.61
N PRO A 61 -8.87 4.14 9.58
CA PRO A 61 -8.93 2.66 9.52
C PRO A 61 -9.92 1.99 8.56
N TYR A 62 -10.19 2.64 7.43
CA TYR A 62 -10.97 2.13 6.31
C TYR A 62 -10.43 2.62 4.95
N ASN A 63 -9.17 3.08 4.91
CA ASN A 63 -8.49 3.62 3.75
C ASN A 63 -7.00 3.24 3.78
N GLY A 64 -6.65 2.05 3.27
CA GLY A 64 -5.29 1.53 3.25
C GLY A 64 -4.25 2.29 2.41
N CYS A 65 -4.56 3.50 1.95
CA CYS A 65 -3.60 4.46 1.39
C CYS A 65 -3.41 5.71 2.28
N ASP A 66 -3.90 5.67 3.53
CA ASP A 66 -3.62 6.65 4.59
C ASP A 66 -2.92 5.90 5.75
N PHE A 67 -1.62 5.62 5.58
CA PHE A 67 -0.80 4.96 6.59
C PHE A 67 0.60 5.60 6.66
N THR A 68 1.53 4.96 7.37
CA THR A 68 2.97 5.28 7.22
C THR A 68 3.76 3.99 7.04
N THR A 69 4.69 3.97 6.09
CA THR A 69 5.57 2.81 5.84
C THR A 69 6.46 2.42 7.03
N GLN A 70 6.54 3.26 8.07
CA GLN A 70 7.20 2.91 9.34
C GLN A 70 6.33 2.09 10.31
N ASP A 71 5.00 2.21 10.23
CA ASP A 71 4.06 1.51 11.11
C ASP A 71 3.47 0.23 10.47
N GLN A 72 3.68 0.03 9.16
CA GLN A 72 3.21 -1.14 8.39
C GLN A 72 3.91 -2.45 8.79
N ASP A 73 3.13 -3.50 9.06
CA ASP A 73 3.63 -4.87 9.24
C ASP A 73 3.44 -5.70 7.96
N ARG A 74 4.51 -5.88 7.17
CA ARG A 74 4.53 -6.70 5.95
C ARG A 74 4.17 -8.19 6.16
N GLU A 75 4.08 -8.70 7.40
CA GLU A 75 3.52 -10.03 7.69
C GLU A 75 1.98 -10.05 7.83
N LEU A 76 1.32 -8.89 7.90
CA LEU A 76 -0.14 -8.76 8.11
C LEU A 76 -0.92 -8.32 6.87
N ILE A 77 -0.28 -7.58 5.94
CA ILE A 77 -0.87 -7.07 4.69
C ILE A 77 -1.66 -8.16 3.94
N ASP A 78 -2.89 -7.86 3.55
CA ASP A 78 -3.77 -8.81 2.84
C ASP A 78 -3.60 -8.78 1.31
N ASP A 79 -4.26 -9.70 0.60
CA ASP A 79 -4.08 -9.87 -0.85
C ASP A 79 -4.96 -8.90 -1.68
N ASP A 80 -5.98 -8.26 -1.08
CA ASP A 80 -6.78 -7.24 -1.75
C ASP A 80 -6.00 -5.91 -1.75
N TRP A 81 -5.37 -5.53 -0.64
CA TRP A 81 -4.49 -4.33 -0.55
C TRP A 81 -3.30 -4.41 -1.51
N LYS A 82 -2.66 -5.58 -1.65
CA LYS A 82 -1.53 -5.79 -2.59
C LYS A 82 -1.92 -5.64 -4.06
N SER A 83 -3.22 -5.72 -4.38
CA SER A 83 -3.78 -5.46 -5.71
C SER A 83 -4.37 -4.05 -5.85
N GLY A 84 -4.14 -3.20 -4.84
CA GLY A 84 -4.30 -1.76 -4.91
C GLY A 84 -3.13 -1.08 -5.60
N ASP A 85 -3.30 0.22 -5.75
CA ASP A 85 -2.47 1.20 -6.47
C ASP A 85 -2.76 2.50 -5.71
N CYS A 86 -1.86 2.88 -4.77
CA CYS A 86 -2.18 3.85 -3.72
C CYS A 86 -1.79 5.29 -4.06
N ASP A 87 -0.70 5.48 -4.78
CA ASP A 87 -0.17 6.75 -5.28
C ASP A 87 -0.80 7.16 -6.63
N ASN A 88 -1.33 6.20 -7.39
CA ASN A 88 -1.93 6.30 -8.73
C ASN A 88 -0.88 6.47 -9.85
N ASP A 89 0.23 5.74 -9.80
CA ASP A 89 1.18 5.58 -10.92
C ASP A 89 0.75 4.48 -11.90
N GLY A 90 0.11 3.40 -11.41
CA GLY A 90 -0.38 2.25 -12.18
C GLY A 90 0.43 0.95 -12.01
N LEU A 91 1.35 0.89 -11.05
CA LEU A 91 1.95 -0.32 -10.50
C LEU A 91 0.92 -1.02 -9.56
N GLU A 92 1.33 -2.07 -8.85
CA GLU A 92 0.48 -2.71 -7.84
C GLU A 92 1.25 -2.71 -6.52
N ASN A 93 0.62 -2.28 -5.41
CA ASN A 93 1.28 -2.09 -4.10
C ASN A 93 2.12 -3.32 -3.65
N GLY A 94 1.73 -4.52 -4.08
CA GLY A 94 2.46 -5.77 -3.83
C GLY A 94 3.72 -5.99 -4.67
N ILE A 95 3.81 -5.38 -5.85
CA ILE A 95 5.00 -5.32 -6.72
C ILE A 95 5.98 -4.28 -6.18
N GLU A 96 5.50 -3.09 -5.79
CA GLU A 96 6.32 -2.04 -5.16
C GLU A 96 7.09 -2.59 -3.95
N LEU A 97 6.37 -3.25 -3.04
CA LEU A 97 7.00 -3.92 -1.90
C LEU A 97 7.97 -5.06 -2.30
N ASP A 98 7.77 -5.75 -3.42
CA ASP A 98 8.70 -6.80 -3.90
C ASP A 98 9.95 -6.21 -4.62
N LEU A 99 9.91 -4.92 -4.99
CA LEU A 99 11.04 -4.12 -5.47
C LEU A 99 11.73 -3.31 -4.34
N ASP A 100 11.11 -3.23 -3.15
CA ASP A 100 11.51 -2.44 -1.97
C ASP A 100 11.40 -0.89 -2.12
N ILE A 101 10.55 -0.42 -3.05
CA ILE A 101 10.09 1.00 -3.21
C ILE A 101 8.90 1.34 -2.27
N ASP A 102 8.51 2.61 -2.14
CA ASP A 102 7.48 3.08 -1.17
C ASP A 102 6.09 3.23 -1.83
N PRO A 103 5.08 2.41 -1.47
CA PRO A 103 3.75 2.39 -2.11
C PRO A 103 2.84 3.59 -1.77
N LEU A 104 3.44 4.74 -1.50
CA LEU A 104 2.83 6.05 -1.30
C LEU A 104 3.58 7.16 -2.07
N ASP A 105 4.66 6.83 -2.80
CA ASP A 105 5.47 7.75 -3.60
C ASP A 105 5.68 7.18 -5.01
N ARG A 106 5.50 8.04 -6.02
CA ARG A 106 5.28 7.68 -7.44
C ARG A 106 6.54 7.73 -8.31
N ASP A 107 7.60 8.28 -7.73
CA ASP A 107 8.83 8.77 -8.36
C ASP A 107 9.91 8.54 -7.30
N SER A 108 10.29 7.27 -7.10
CA SER A 108 10.97 6.76 -5.91
C SER A 108 12.37 7.34 -5.65
N ASP A 109 12.97 8.00 -6.62
CA ASP A 109 14.27 8.69 -6.50
C ASP A 109 14.27 10.20 -6.84
N ASP A 110 13.10 10.84 -6.98
CA ASP A 110 12.88 12.29 -7.27
C ASP A 110 13.39 12.75 -8.68
N ASP A 111 13.57 11.84 -9.64
CA ASP A 111 14.03 12.08 -11.02
C ASP A 111 12.98 12.79 -11.92
N GLY A 112 11.72 12.35 -11.83
CA GLY A 112 10.60 12.84 -12.64
C GLY A 112 9.95 11.83 -13.61
N ILE A 113 10.44 10.60 -13.72
CA ILE A 113 9.69 9.47 -14.32
C ILE A 113 8.81 8.82 -13.23
N ASP A 114 7.75 8.09 -13.63
CA ASP A 114 6.95 7.29 -12.71
C ASP A 114 7.56 5.87 -12.55
N ASP A 115 7.59 5.27 -11.36
CA ASP A 115 8.13 3.91 -11.10
C ASP A 115 7.58 2.86 -12.10
N LYS A 116 6.27 2.88 -12.37
CA LYS A 116 5.62 2.01 -13.37
C LYS A 116 6.15 2.24 -14.78
N LYS A 117 6.51 3.46 -15.14
CA LYS A 117 6.99 3.83 -16.48
C LYS A 117 8.44 3.37 -16.67
N GLU A 118 9.30 3.56 -15.68
CA GLU A 118 10.66 3.02 -15.65
C GLU A 118 10.71 1.50 -15.85
N ILE A 119 9.85 0.77 -15.12
CA ILE A 119 9.75 -0.69 -15.19
C ILE A 119 9.26 -1.19 -16.56
N ASP A 120 8.51 -0.38 -17.34
CA ASP A 120 8.19 -0.69 -18.74
C ASP A 120 9.33 -0.35 -19.72
N TRP A 121 10.30 0.48 -19.30
CA TRP A 121 11.43 0.97 -20.11
C TRP A 121 12.77 0.24 -19.85
N GLU A 122 12.80 -0.67 -18.87
CA GLU A 122 13.98 -1.44 -18.39
C GLU A 122 15.01 -0.59 -17.60
N LEU A 123 14.55 0.47 -16.92
CA LEU A 123 15.29 1.29 -15.93
C LEU A 123 15.19 0.70 -14.49
N ASP A 124 15.84 1.30 -13.48
CA ASP A 124 15.81 0.88 -12.07
C ASP A 124 15.31 2.01 -11.14
N PRO A 125 14.08 1.94 -10.57
CA PRO A 125 13.38 3.04 -9.88
C PRO A 125 13.94 3.37 -8.47
N ASN A 126 15.27 3.42 -8.35
CA ASN A 126 16.05 3.64 -7.13
C ASN A 126 17.43 4.28 -7.42
N ASP A 127 17.74 4.64 -8.67
CA ASP A 127 19.07 5.08 -9.11
C ASP A 127 18.93 6.13 -10.23
N GLU A 128 18.98 7.43 -9.84
CA GLU A 128 18.71 8.65 -10.65
C GLU A 128 19.46 8.80 -12.00
N ASP A 129 20.25 7.82 -12.45
CA ASP A 129 21.12 7.77 -13.64
C ASP A 129 21.42 6.28 -13.94
N SER A 130 20.44 5.51 -14.45
CA SER A 130 20.49 4.02 -14.56
C SER A 130 21.69 3.48 -15.38
N ASP A 131 22.32 4.32 -16.20
CA ASP A 131 23.39 3.98 -17.16
C ASP A 131 24.81 4.48 -16.72
N ASP A 132 24.91 5.29 -15.66
CA ASP A 132 26.17 5.82 -15.09
C ASP A 132 26.85 6.88 -16.05
N ASP A 133 26.08 7.58 -16.90
CA ASP A 133 26.54 8.58 -17.89
C ASP A 133 26.79 9.98 -17.29
N GLY A 134 25.91 10.41 -16.38
CA GLY A 134 25.88 11.76 -15.81
C GLY A 134 24.75 12.66 -16.34
N ILE A 135 23.68 12.06 -16.87
CA ILE A 135 22.37 12.65 -17.19
C ILE A 135 21.35 11.85 -16.38
N LEU A 136 20.33 12.49 -15.80
CA LEU A 136 19.28 11.75 -15.09
C LEU A 136 18.32 11.13 -16.11
N ASP A 137 17.72 9.98 -15.81
CA ASP A 137 16.90 9.24 -16.78
C ASP A 137 15.73 10.11 -17.31
N GLY A 138 15.02 10.83 -16.43
CA GLY A 138 13.99 11.82 -16.77
C GLY A 138 14.50 13.12 -17.42
N ASP A 139 15.82 13.32 -17.51
CA ASP A 139 16.49 14.40 -18.24
C ASP A 139 17.14 13.93 -19.57
N ASP A 140 17.18 12.61 -19.85
CA ASP A 140 17.71 12.02 -21.10
C ASP A 140 16.71 12.07 -22.28
N ASP A 141 17.14 11.66 -23.47
CA ASP A 141 16.45 11.70 -24.77
C ASP A 141 16.75 10.37 -25.51
N PHE A 142 16.32 9.23 -24.93
CA PHE A 142 16.87 7.89 -25.24
C PHE A 142 16.61 7.44 -26.70
N ASP A 143 15.48 7.86 -27.29
CA ASP A 143 15.15 7.61 -28.71
C ASP A 143 15.76 8.66 -29.67
N ASN A 144 16.22 9.79 -29.14
CA ASN A 144 16.75 10.97 -29.82
C ASN A 144 15.68 11.75 -30.67
N ASP A 145 14.44 11.85 -30.23
CA ASP A 145 13.42 12.80 -30.72
C ASP A 145 13.79 14.26 -30.41
N GLY A 146 14.33 14.52 -29.22
CA GLY A 146 14.56 15.84 -28.63
C GLY A 146 13.41 16.34 -27.75
N THR A 147 12.77 15.46 -27.00
CA THR A 147 11.98 15.75 -25.78
C THR A 147 12.55 14.91 -24.65
N PRO A 148 12.72 15.46 -23.42
CA PRO A 148 13.20 14.66 -22.31
C PRO A 148 12.25 13.52 -21.98
N ASP A 149 12.80 12.39 -21.55
CA ASP A 149 12.09 11.14 -21.30
C ASP A 149 10.92 11.31 -20.28
N ARG A 150 11.01 12.20 -19.28
CA ARG A 150 9.87 12.55 -18.40
C ARG A 150 8.74 13.34 -19.07
N ASP A 151 9.06 14.17 -20.08
CA ASP A 151 8.10 14.97 -20.84
C ASP A 151 7.43 14.15 -21.97
N ASP A 152 7.92 12.94 -22.25
CA ASP A 152 7.38 12.04 -23.28
C ASP A 152 6.23 11.15 -22.75
N ASP A 153 5.15 11.06 -23.55
CA ASP A 153 4.01 10.16 -23.34
C ASP A 153 4.06 8.91 -24.25
N HIS A 154 5.14 8.76 -25.03
CA HIS A 154 5.42 7.72 -26.01
C HIS A 154 4.30 7.56 -27.07
N ASP A 155 3.49 8.60 -27.29
CA ASP A 155 2.53 8.69 -28.38
C ASP A 155 3.16 9.47 -29.56
N ASP A 156 3.75 8.76 -30.54
CA ASP A 156 4.54 9.24 -31.71
C ASP A 156 3.90 10.35 -32.63
N ARG A 157 3.12 11.33 -32.13
CA ARG A 157 2.20 12.20 -32.87
C ARG A 157 2.55 13.69 -32.85
N ASP A 158 3.81 14.03 -33.09
CA ASP A 158 4.26 15.38 -33.50
C ASP A 158 3.75 16.57 -32.64
N ASP A 159 3.62 16.41 -31.31
CA ASP A 159 3.06 17.45 -30.41
C ASP A 159 3.91 18.74 -30.36
N ARG A 160 5.14 18.67 -30.89
CA ARG A 160 5.98 19.82 -31.29
C ARG A 160 5.45 20.52 -32.55
N GLY A 161 4.19 20.96 -32.50
CA GLY A 161 3.52 21.79 -33.50
C GLY A 161 4.06 23.23 -33.67
N GLU A 162 5.16 23.63 -33.02
CA GLU A 162 5.80 24.94 -33.20
C GLU A 162 7.34 24.90 -33.38
N LYS A 163 7.79 24.96 -34.63
CA LYS A 163 8.66 26.07 -35.10
C LYS A 163 8.69 26.22 -36.62
N LEU A 164 8.81 27.48 -37.06
CA LEU A 164 8.94 27.93 -38.46
C LEU A 164 10.36 28.47 -38.74
#